data_AF-A0A9X0CT63-F1
#
_entry.id   AF-A0A9X0CT63-F1
#
_cell.length_a   1.000
_cell.length_b   1.000
_cell.length_c   1.000
_cell.angle_alpha   90.00
_cell.angle_beta   90.00
_cell.angle_gamma   90.00
#
_symmetry.space_group_name_H-M   'P 1'
#
loop_
_entity.id
_entity.type
_entity.pdbx_description
1 polymer ?
#
loop_
_entity_poly.entity_id
_entity_poly.type
_entity_poly.pdbx_seq_one_letter_code
_entity_poly.pdbx_strand_id
1 'polypeptide(L)'
;MYDFQSLMHYGSHAFSKNGKRTIKPIKQPNLQFGQRKDFSETDIQQLNALYDCKTESSKAWSSWTQFGPCNDRCQKMRQRFCLARDRTRCPGAGLFGIQRQAKTCSLHECYTPVHGYWGRWASWSSCGEACGPGLRTRSRLCDDPPPKFGGKRCRGSSIRTERCMKLNC
;
A
#
# COMPACT_ATOMS: atom_id res chain seq x y z
N MET A 1 1.52 -9.74 13.51
CA MET A 1 2.59 -8.78 13.94
C MET A 1 3.13 -8.14 12.68
N TYR A 2 3.36 -6.82 12.66
CA TYR A 2 3.81 -6.12 11.46
C TYR A 2 5.34 -6.21 11.33
N ASP A 3 5.85 -6.60 10.16
CA ASP A 3 7.27 -6.80 9.92
C ASP A 3 7.95 -5.50 9.45
N PHE A 4 8.69 -4.87 10.37
CA PHE A 4 9.44 -3.66 10.12
C PHE A 4 10.78 -3.91 9.40
N GLN A 5 11.25 -5.15 9.32
CA GLN A 5 12.49 -5.52 8.65
C GLN A 5 12.27 -6.07 7.25
N SER A 6 11.01 -6.21 6.82
CA SER A 6 10.67 -6.67 5.47
C SER A 6 11.39 -5.84 4.40
N LEU A 7 11.90 -6.51 3.36
CA LEU A 7 12.46 -5.87 2.17
C LEU A 7 11.44 -4.99 1.44
N MET A 8 10.15 -5.29 1.60
CA MET A 8 9.04 -4.52 1.02
C MET A 8 8.67 -3.29 1.86
N HIS A 9 9.32 -3.07 3.01
CA HIS A 9 9.06 -1.93 3.86
C HIS A 9 9.92 -0.72 3.47
N TYR A 10 9.29 0.45 3.36
CA TYR A 10 9.98 1.71 3.13
C TYR A 10 10.88 2.09 4.31
N GLY A 11 12.12 2.50 4.02
CA GLY A 11 13.00 3.06 5.04
C GLY A 11 12.43 4.33 5.67
N SER A 12 12.90 4.69 6.87
CA SER A 12 12.36 5.84 7.61
C SER A 12 12.47 7.21 6.91
N HIS A 13 13.32 7.32 5.87
CA HIS A 13 13.53 8.51 5.06
C HIS A 13 12.93 8.43 3.65
N ALA A 14 12.21 7.36 3.30
CA ALA A 14 11.81 7.07 1.92
C ALA A 14 10.98 8.17 1.24
N PHE A 15 10.29 9.02 2.01
CA PHE A 15 9.48 10.13 1.49
C PHE A 15 10.04 11.50 1.86
N SER A 16 11.29 11.53 2.32
CA SER A 16 11.95 12.75 2.76
C SER A 16 12.52 13.54 1.60
N LYS A 17 12.13 14.81 1.49
CA LYS A 17 12.76 15.79 0.59
C LYS A 17 13.84 16.62 1.28
N ASN A 18 13.91 16.57 2.61
CA ASN A 18 14.76 17.43 3.43
C ASN A 18 15.63 16.63 4.43
N GLY A 19 15.85 15.35 4.15
CA GLY A 19 16.64 14.44 5.00
C GLY A 19 15.97 14.02 6.32
N LYS A 20 14.87 14.64 6.74
CA LYS A 20 14.16 14.28 7.99
C LYS A 20 13.37 12.99 7.83
N ARG A 21 13.28 12.19 8.91
CA ARG A 21 12.47 10.95 8.93
C ARG A 21 10.99 11.28 8.67
N THR A 22 10.41 10.64 7.66
CA THR A 22 9.01 10.83 7.25
C THR A 22 8.12 9.67 7.67
N ILE A 23 8.71 8.55 8.08
CA ILE A 23 8.01 7.42 8.67
C ILE A 23 8.60 7.24 10.06
N LYS A 24 7.74 7.09 11.08
CA LYS A 24 8.15 6.84 12.46
C LYS A 24 7.24 5.79 13.08
N PRO A 25 7.77 4.81 13.83
CA PRO A 25 6.96 3.82 14.50
C PRO A 25 6.29 4.45 15.71
N ILE A 26 5.01 4.16 15.91
CA ILE A 26 4.22 4.75 17.00
C ILE A 26 4.76 4.34 18.37
N LYS A 27 5.21 3.10 18.50
CA LYS A 27 5.65 2.54 19.79
C LYS A 27 7.14 2.79 20.10
N GLN A 28 7.99 2.91 19.07
CA GLN A 28 9.44 3.01 19.24
C GLN A 28 10.01 4.04 18.25
N PRO A 29 10.11 5.31 18.65
CA PRO A 29 10.46 6.40 17.74
C PRO A 29 11.81 6.24 17.05
N ASN A 30 12.78 5.55 17.68
CA ASN A 30 14.14 5.39 17.19
C ASN A 30 14.39 4.05 16.48
N LEU A 31 13.40 3.16 16.38
CA LEU A 31 13.58 1.88 15.70
C LEU A 31 13.96 2.14 14.24
N GLN A 32 15.01 1.47 13.77
CA GLN A 32 15.36 1.40 12.36
C GLN A 32 14.51 0.31 11.69
N PHE A 33 13.95 0.63 10.54
CA PHE A 33 13.03 -0.24 9.80
C PHE A 33 13.13 0.06 8.31
N GLY A 34 12.78 -0.94 7.49
CA GLY A 34 13.01 -0.94 6.05
C GLY A 34 14.51 -1.02 5.75
N GLN A 35 14.96 -2.20 5.33
CA GLN A 35 16.32 -2.44 4.87
C GLN A 35 16.29 -3.01 3.43
N ARG A 36 17.42 -2.96 2.72
CA ARG A 36 17.54 -3.42 1.32
C ARG A 36 18.60 -4.52 1.12
N LYS A 37 19.04 -5.14 2.22
CA LYS A 37 20.14 -6.10 2.25
C LYS A 37 19.64 -7.53 2.02
N ASP A 38 18.78 -8.04 2.89
CA ASP A 38 18.39 -9.45 2.93
C ASP A 38 16.90 -9.62 3.27
N PHE A 39 16.26 -10.76 2.99
CA PHE A 39 14.88 -11.01 3.43
C PHE A 39 14.80 -11.19 4.95
N SER A 40 13.79 -10.61 5.59
CA SER A 40 13.52 -10.88 7.01
C SER A 40 13.09 -12.34 7.22
N GLU A 41 13.10 -12.84 8.45
CA GLU A 41 12.61 -14.21 8.73
C GLU A 41 11.15 -14.40 8.29
N THR A 42 10.31 -13.40 8.52
CA THR A 42 8.92 -13.37 8.07
C THR A 42 8.80 -13.28 6.55
N ASP A 43 9.65 -12.52 5.86
CA ASP A 43 9.71 -12.51 4.39
C ASP A 43 10.06 -13.91 3.87
N ILE A 44 11.08 -14.54 4.45
CA ILE A 44 11.53 -15.89 4.06
C ILE A 44 10.41 -16.91 4.29
N GLN A 45 9.71 -16.86 5.42
CA GLN A 45 8.58 -17.73 5.71
C GLN A 45 7.44 -17.51 4.70
N GLN A 46 7.08 -16.25 4.41
CA GLN A 46 6.03 -15.92 3.45
C GLN A 46 6.40 -16.32 2.02
N LEU A 47 7.65 -16.11 1.61
CA LEU A 47 8.17 -16.56 0.32
C LEU A 47 8.15 -18.08 0.24
N ASN A 48 8.67 -18.79 1.24
CA ASN A 48 8.67 -20.26 1.24
C ASN A 48 7.25 -20.85 1.20
N ALA A 49 6.28 -20.20 1.86
CA ALA A 49 4.87 -20.58 1.81
C ALA A 49 4.21 -20.23 0.45
N LEU A 50 4.62 -19.12 -0.17
CA LEU A 50 4.08 -18.70 -1.47
C LEU A 50 4.63 -19.56 -2.63
N TYR A 51 5.90 -19.96 -2.55
CA TYR A 51 6.63 -20.66 -3.60
C TYR A 51 6.78 -22.17 -3.35
N ASP A 52 6.19 -22.69 -2.25
CA ASP A 52 6.28 -24.11 -1.87
C ASP A 52 7.73 -24.64 -1.84
N CYS A 53 8.71 -23.80 -1.46
CA CYS A 53 10.16 -24.08 -1.57
C CYS A 53 10.64 -25.32 -0.77
N LYS A 54 9.80 -25.87 0.12
CA LYS A 54 10.08 -27.08 0.90
C LYS A 54 9.63 -28.37 0.22
N THR A 55 8.91 -28.29 -0.89
CA THR A 55 8.41 -29.48 -1.60
C THR A 55 9.45 -30.02 -2.57
N GLU A 56 9.51 -31.35 -2.71
CA GLU A 56 10.47 -31.99 -3.59
C GLU A 56 10.35 -31.48 -5.04
N SER A 57 11.51 -31.34 -5.66
CA SER A 57 11.80 -30.90 -7.03
C SER A 57 11.10 -31.70 -8.16
N SER A 58 10.14 -32.57 -7.85
CA SER A 58 9.42 -33.38 -8.82
C SER A 58 8.41 -32.59 -9.65
N LYS A 59 7.84 -31.50 -9.09
CA LYS A 59 6.89 -30.63 -9.81
C LYS A 59 7.60 -29.40 -10.38
N ALA A 60 7.49 -29.20 -11.69
CA ALA A 60 8.10 -28.06 -12.40
C ALA A 60 7.41 -26.72 -12.08
N TRP A 61 6.11 -26.75 -11.76
CA TRP A 61 5.31 -25.58 -11.40
C TRP A 61 4.97 -25.58 -9.90
N SER A 62 5.00 -24.40 -9.28
CA SER A 62 4.38 -24.15 -7.99
C SER A 62 2.86 -24.32 -8.07
N SER A 63 2.23 -24.44 -6.91
CA SER A 63 0.78 -24.22 -6.79
C SER A 63 0.39 -22.84 -7.33
N TRP A 64 -0.83 -22.73 -7.86
CA TRP A 64 -1.39 -21.43 -8.19
C TRP A 64 -1.64 -20.62 -6.92
N THR A 65 -1.31 -19.34 -6.95
CA THR A 65 -1.79 -18.42 -5.91
C THR A 65 -3.31 -18.36 -5.93
N GLN A 66 -3.89 -17.93 -4.82
CA GLN A 66 -5.27 -17.47 -4.82
C GLN A 66 -5.43 -16.31 -5.82
N PHE A 67 -6.66 -16.11 -6.31
CA PHE A 67 -6.96 -14.92 -7.10
C PHE A 67 -6.89 -13.68 -6.21
N GLY A 68 -6.26 -12.62 -6.72
CA GLY A 68 -6.32 -11.30 -6.11
C GLY A 68 -7.70 -10.65 -6.23
N PRO A 69 -7.87 -9.43 -5.70
CA PRO A 69 -9.09 -8.66 -5.87
C PRO A 69 -9.35 -8.32 -7.35
N CYS A 70 -10.60 -8.01 -7.66
CA CYS A 70 -10.98 -7.52 -8.99
C CYS A 70 -10.43 -6.11 -9.21
N ASN A 71 -9.88 -5.88 -10.40
CA ASN A 71 -9.41 -4.57 -10.82
C ASN A 71 -10.54 -3.74 -11.47
N ASP A 72 -10.23 -2.50 -11.86
CA ASP A 72 -11.19 -1.59 -12.50
C ASP A 72 -11.70 -2.09 -13.88
N ARG A 73 -11.05 -3.12 -14.46
CA ARG A 73 -11.50 -3.80 -15.70
C ARG A 73 -12.38 -5.03 -15.39
N CYS A 74 -12.81 -5.18 -14.14
CA CYS A 74 -13.60 -6.30 -13.66
C CYS A 74 -12.93 -7.67 -13.90
N GLN A 75 -11.60 -7.72 -13.71
CA GLN A 75 -10.79 -8.93 -13.84
C GLN A 75 -9.98 -9.17 -12.57
N LYS A 76 -9.86 -10.44 -12.18
CA LYS A 76 -8.94 -10.89 -11.14
C LYS A 76 -7.85 -11.76 -11.73
N MET A 77 -6.66 -11.67 -11.15
CA MET A 77 -5.48 -12.38 -11.62
C MET A 77 -4.94 -13.31 -10.54
N ARG A 78 -4.35 -14.41 -10.98
CA ARG A 78 -3.49 -15.28 -10.16
C ARG A 78 -2.23 -15.61 -10.92
N GLN A 79 -1.23 -16.08 -10.21
CA GLN A 79 0.06 -16.44 -10.77
C GLN A 79 0.56 -17.77 -10.23
N ARG A 80 1.48 -18.40 -10.97
CA ARG A 80 2.30 -19.51 -10.50
C ARG A 80 3.70 -19.36 -11.05
N PHE A 81 4.62 -20.08 -10.45
CA PHE A 81 6.05 -19.90 -10.66
C PHE A 81 6.70 -21.22 -11.04
N CYS A 82 7.56 -21.17 -12.04
CA CYS A 82 8.31 -22.32 -12.47
C CYS A 82 9.49 -22.52 -11.52
N LEU A 83 9.51 -23.66 -10.83
CA LEU A 83 10.53 -24.07 -9.87
C LEU A 83 11.66 -24.85 -10.55
N ALA A 84 11.43 -25.37 -11.76
CA ALA A 84 12.46 -26.05 -12.53
C ALA A 84 13.56 -25.07 -12.99
N ARG A 85 14.82 -25.52 -12.90
CA ARG A 85 15.97 -24.81 -13.48
C ARG A 85 15.84 -24.67 -14.99
N ASP A 86 15.39 -25.73 -15.66
CA ASP A 86 15.09 -25.74 -17.08
C ASP A 86 13.68 -25.22 -17.35
N ARG A 87 13.57 -24.13 -18.12
CA ARG A 87 12.29 -23.47 -18.45
C ARG A 87 11.47 -24.23 -19.48
N THR A 88 12.06 -25.15 -20.25
CA THR A 88 11.32 -26.01 -21.19
C THR A 88 10.29 -26.89 -20.47
N ARG A 89 10.55 -27.23 -19.19
CA ARG A 89 9.64 -27.97 -18.31
C ARG A 89 8.42 -27.16 -17.85
N CYS A 90 8.34 -25.89 -18.24
CA CYS A 90 7.30 -24.95 -17.83
C CYS A 90 6.67 -24.27 -19.05
N PRO A 91 5.88 -25.00 -19.86
CA PRO A 91 5.25 -24.43 -21.05
C PRO A 91 4.32 -23.28 -20.68
N GLY A 92 4.41 -22.18 -21.43
CA GLY A 92 3.63 -20.96 -21.20
C GLY A 92 4.15 -20.09 -20.04
N ALA A 93 5.32 -20.40 -19.47
CA ALA A 93 6.03 -19.46 -18.62
C ALA A 93 6.52 -18.26 -19.45
N GLY A 94 6.35 -17.05 -18.92
CA GLY A 94 7.03 -15.88 -19.48
C GLY A 94 8.53 -15.91 -19.20
N LEU A 95 9.24 -14.87 -19.67
CA LEU A 95 10.70 -14.71 -19.53
C LEU A 95 11.22 -14.94 -18.10
N PHE A 96 10.42 -14.57 -17.09
CA PHE A 96 10.78 -14.67 -15.68
C PHE A 96 10.34 -15.97 -15.00
N GLY A 97 9.89 -16.98 -15.75
CA GLY A 97 9.38 -18.23 -15.19
C GLY A 97 8.01 -18.07 -14.51
N ILE A 98 7.26 -17.03 -14.84
CA ILE A 98 5.95 -16.72 -14.25
C ILE A 98 4.87 -17.02 -15.27
N GLN A 99 3.82 -17.72 -14.85
CA GLN A 99 2.59 -17.82 -15.63
C GLN A 99 1.46 -17.11 -14.91
N ARG A 100 0.67 -16.34 -15.67
CA ARG A 100 -0.48 -15.58 -15.16
C ARG A 100 -1.76 -16.12 -15.76
N GLN A 101 -2.82 -16.03 -14.97
CA GLN A 101 -4.18 -16.30 -15.43
C GLN A 101 -5.10 -15.18 -14.98
N ALA A 102 -5.88 -14.65 -15.92
CA ALA A 102 -6.94 -13.70 -15.64
C ALA A 102 -8.30 -14.41 -15.71
N LYS A 103 -9.24 -13.96 -14.88
CA LYS A 103 -10.64 -14.38 -14.90
C LYS A 103 -11.52 -13.14 -14.74
N THR A 104 -12.59 -13.06 -15.53
CA THR A 104 -13.62 -12.03 -15.36
C THR A 104 -14.35 -12.25 -14.03
N CYS A 105 -14.52 -11.18 -13.28
CA CYS A 105 -15.23 -11.18 -12.02
C CYS A 105 -16.75 -11.15 -12.23
N SER A 106 -17.51 -11.48 -11.18
CA SER A 106 -18.95 -11.24 -11.19
C SER A 106 -19.25 -9.73 -11.09
N LEU A 107 -20.40 -9.30 -11.61
CA LEU A 107 -20.83 -7.89 -11.48
C LEU A 107 -20.92 -7.48 -10.00
N HIS A 108 -21.34 -8.39 -9.13
CA HIS A 108 -21.40 -8.14 -7.69
C HIS A 108 -20.01 -7.86 -7.10
N GLU A 109 -18.98 -8.63 -7.46
CA GLU A 109 -17.59 -8.40 -7.02
C GLU A 109 -17.05 -7.04 -7.51
N CYS A 110 -17.38 -6.64 -8.75
CA CYS A 110 -16.85 -5.40 -9.33
C CYS A 110 -17.53 -4.14 -8.81
N TYR A 111 -18.81 -4.23 -8.51
CA TYR A 111 -19.61 -3.10 -8.02
C TYR A 111 -19.87 -3.17 -6.51
N THR A 112 -18.98 -3.84 -5.77
CA THR A 112 -19.05 -3.83 -4.31
C THR A 112 -18.84 -2.40 -3.79
N PRO A 113 -19.74 -1.87 -2.93
CA PRO A 113 -19.64 -0.49 -2.45
C PRO A 113 -18.31 -0.19 -1.77
N VAL A 114 -17.58 0.82 -2.27
CA VAL A 114 -16.34 1.31 -1.64
C VAL A 114 -16.69 2.55 -0.82
N HIS A 115 -16.55 2.45 0.50
CA HIS A 115 -16.78 3.60 1.37
C HIS A 115 -15.64 4.61 1.25
N GLY A 116 -16.00 5.89 1.24
CA GLY A 116 -15.06 6.99 1.20
C GLY A 116 -14.35 7.16 2.54
N TYR A 117 -13.05 7.39 2.49
CA TYR A 117 -12.25 7.75 3.65
C TYR A 117 -11.50 9.05 3.41
N TRP A 118 -11.27 9.77 4.51
CA TRP A 118 -10.57 11.04 4.48
C TRP A 118 -9.12 10.82 4.10
N GLY A 119 -8.70 11.47 3.02
CA GLY A 119 -7.30 11.71 2.73
C GLY A 119 -6.65 12.59 3.81
N ARG A 120 -5.34 12.76 3.68
CA ARG A 120 -4.57 13.57 4.63
C ARG A 120 -5.05 15.01 4.60
N TRP A 121 -4.96 15.67 5.75
CA TRP A 121 -5.11 17.12 5.81
C TRP A 121 -4.01 17.80 5.01
N ALA A 122 -4.39 18.78 4.20
CA ALA A 122 -3.48 19.77 3.65
C ALA A 122 -2.78 20.56 4.77
N SER A 123 -1.67 21.20 4.42
CA SER A 123 -1.03 22.16 5.31
C SER A 123 -1.99 23.30 5.67
N TRP A 124 -1.79 23.87 6.85
CA TRP A 124 -2.49 25.09 7.26
C TRP A 124 -2.18 26.24 6.30
N SER A 125 -3.20 27.05 6.01
CA SER A 125 -3.02 28.36 5.38
C SER A 125 -2.18 29.27 6.26
N SER A 126 -1.68 30.36 5.67
CA SER A 126 -1.20 31.49 6.44
C SER A 126 -2.29 32.02 7.38
N CYS A 127 -1.88 32.63 8.49
CA CYS A 127 -2.80 33.37 9.34
C CYS A 127 -3.39 34.54 8.54
N GLY A 128 -4.73 34.69 8.58
CA GLY A 128 -5.46 35.68 7.78
C GLY A 128 -5.04 37.12 8.06
N GLU A 129 -4.65 37.42 9.31
CA GLU A 129 -4.17 38.75 9.69
C GLU A 129 -2.68 38.92 9.40
N ALA A 130 -2.28 40.16 9.11
CA ALA A 130 -0.87 40.53 8.93
C ALA A 130 -0.11 40.45 10.26
N CYS A 131 -0.73 40.84 11.37
CA CYS A 131 -0.23 40.62 12.72
C CYS A 131 -1.35 40.53 13.77
N GLY A 132 -0.99 40.08 14.98
CA GLY A 132 -1.94 39.86 16.05
C GLY A 132 -2.74 38.56 15.91
N PRO A 133 -3.90 38.45 16.59
CA PRO A 133 -4.76 37.29 16.55
C PRO A 133 -5.52 37.20 15.22
N GLY A 134 -5.50 36.03 14.58
CA GLY A 134 -6.24 35.77 13.35
C GLY A 134 -6.74 34.33 13.28
N LEU A 135 -7.22 33.93 12.10
CA LEU A 135 -7.67 32.57 11.80
C LEU A 135 -6.82 31.96 10.69
N ARG A 136 -6.61 30.64 10.77
CA ARG A 136 -6.04 29.83 9.69
C ARG A 136 -6.91 28.63 9.42
N THR A 137 -6.90 28.15 8.18
CA THR A 137 -7.72 27.04 7.73
C THR A 137 -6.88 25.95 7.11
N ARG A 138 -7.38 24.71 7.14
CA ARG A 138 -6.85 23.60 6.34
C ARG A 138 -8.00 22.76 5.81
N SER A 139 -7.77 22.08 4.71
CA SER A 139 -8.75 21.22 4.07
C SER A 139 -8.25 19.77 3.94
N ARG A 140 -9.16 18.84 3.72
CA ARG A 140 -8.88 17.45 3.36
C ARG A 140 -9.90 16.98 2.34
N LEU A 141 -9.55 16.00 1.53
CA LEU A 141 -10.43 15.41 0.52
C LEU A 141 -10.91 14.03 0.96
N CYS A 142 -12.08 13.63 0.47
CA CYS A 142 -12.65 12.30 0.71
C CYS A 142 -12.24 11.38 -0.44
N ASP A 143 -10.95 11.08 -0.51
CA ASP A 143 -10.29 10.49 -1.67
C ASP A 143 -9.28 9.38 -1.34
N ASP A 144 -9.25 8.90 -0.08
CA ASP A 144 -8.29 7.87 0.33
C ASP A 144 -8.95 6.69 1.08
N PRO A 145 -9.76 5.86 0.39
CA PRO A 145 -10.18 5.96 -1.01
C PRO A 145 -11.41 6.87 -1.25
N PRO A 146 -11.71 7.27 -2.50
CA PRO A 146 -12.95 7.94 -2.83
C PRO A 146 -14.15 6.97 -2.79
N PRO A 147 -15.35 7.42 -2.38
CA PRO A 147 -16.53 6.57 -2.38
C PRO A 147 -16.91 6.15 -3.81
N LYS A 148 -17.18 4.86 -4.01
CA LYS A 148 -17.63 4.29 -5.29
C LYS A 148 -18.81 3.33 -5.10
N PHE A 149 -19.56 3.10 -6.18
CA PHE A 149 -20.61 2.06 -6.26
C PHE A 149 -21.63 2.11 -5.11
N GLY A 150 -22.11 3.30 -4.76
CA GLY A 150 -23.07 3.49 -3.66
C GLY A 150 -22.46 3.44 -2.26
N GLY A 151 -21.13 3.44 -2.13
CA GLY A 151 -20.46 3.51 -0.84
C GLY A 151 -20.67 4.84 -0.11
N LYS A 152 -20.57 4.79 1.23
CA LYS A 152 -20.82 5.95 2.10
C LYS A 152 -19.79 7.05 1.87
N ARG A 153 -20.21 8.32 1.87
CA ARG A 153 -19.30 9.46 1.88
C ARG A 153 -18.62 9.62 3.24
N CYS A 154 -17.50 10.34 3.26
CA CYS A 154 -16.78 10.62 4.50
C CYS A 154 -17.63 11.44 5.46
N ARG A 155 -17.69 11.01 6.72
CA ARG A 155 -18.41 11.72 7.78
C ARG A 155 -17.54 12.80 8.42
N GLY A 156 -18.12 13.97 8.66
CA GLY A 156 -17.46 15.11 9.32
C GLY A 156 -17.06 16.23 8.35
N SER A 157 -16.40 17.27 8.86
CA SER A 157 -16.00 18.42 8.03
C SER A 157 -14.76 18.14 7.19
N SER A 158 -14.77 18.62 5.94
CA SER A 158 -13.61 18.67 5.04
C SER A 158 -12.70 19.86 5.33
N ILE A 159 -13.16 20.84 6.12
CA ILE A 159 -12.43 22.06 6.48
C ILE A 159 -12.29 22.13 7.99
N ARG A 160 -11.10 22.53 8.46
CA ARG A 160 -10.87 22.87 9.86
C ARG A 160 -10.31 24.28 9.94
N THR A 161 -10.85 25.06 10.86
CA THR A 161 -10.41 26.42 11.17
C THR A 161 -9.88 26.45 12.60
N GLU A 162 -8.80 27.18 12.85
CA GLU A 162 -8.30 27.44 14.21
C GLU A 162 -7.70 28.84 14.34
N ARG A 163 -7.59 29.31 15.59
CA ARG A 163 -6.96 30.59 15.91
C ARG A 163 -5.44 30.51 15.71
N CYS A 164 -4.86 31.61 15.24
CA CYS A 164 -3.42 31.79 15.11
C CYS A 164 -3.02 33.17 15.66
N MET A 165 -1.74 33.33 15.98
CA MET A 165 -1.18 34.59 16.46
C MET A 165 0.11 34.87 15.68
N LYS A 166 0.19 36.02 15.01
CA LYS A 166 1.41 36.53 14.38
C LYS A 166 2.02 37.59 15.28
N LEU A 167 3.23 37.32 15.77
CA LEU A 167 3.91 38.16 16.76
C LEU A 167 4.59 39.39 16.17
N ASN A 168 4.94 39.36 14.88
CA ASN A 168 5.70 40.43 14.24
C ASN A 168 5.00 40.95 12.98
N CYS A 169 4.84 42.27 12.98
CA CYS A 169 4.72 43.15 11.83
C CYS A 169 5.74 44.28 12.08
#